data_AF-A0A7R7VR68-F1
#
_entry.id   AF-A0A7R7VR68-F1
#
_cell.length_a   1.000
_cell.length_b   1.000
_cell.length_c   1.000
_cell.angle_alpha   90.00
_cell.angle_beta   90.00
_cell.angle_gamma   90.00
#
_symmetry.space_group_name_H-M   'P 1'
#
loop_
_entity.id
_entity.type
_entity.pdbx_description
1 polymer ?
#
loop_
_entity_poly.entity_id
_entity_poly.type
_entity_poly.pdbx_seq_one_letter_code
_entity_poly.pdbx_strand_id
1 'polypeptide(L)'
;MSTQSGSPSLLSRDGGKTKQRSRRQNANKPSAKKKNEKQQLLFDSVAELLNRQWCIDHINHSSFHLSSERQHYRPYSSAPLSLPKHEPYQSANAESSQEEQARRSRSDGGSRPTTLVNSISNPPSSRSLPSHHEYNSDYPNHSDLSRERTQRPQISTSVDIAAPDAFQDDDIRKLITRLAAQYGHVSHMGLLDPSYKFFVNGSRTGVLSYKLQNQVAIVTGDPLCDPAILGDILHEFKVYRKRRRWGIVIMGASEVFMKYARQRGWTAMQFGVERVLNPMDNEILLERHGKRIITQNKHLLDPQKGGISLGIYIPSVRTDPILQRELMEVYDSWRHMRSETARGKSQAFITIYDPFCLPDLMIFIYARGANGAALGFAALRRICDSRAYHLDPCVAAPWSPKGVSELLTYTSMILLNQMNIFSLSFGYEPLQSLGEMMGIPSGIEKVIRHVHHYTFRRLPLAGKKAYHDKFRPDERQDAGVWLVFPGGVPGLRQVFAVAHVAHISIRKLAWPEGRKGKTRDGARKCVAEKMEPS
;
A
#
# COMPACT_ATOMS: atom_id res chain seq x y z
N MET A 1 1.98 -73.83 -52.87
CA MET A 1 1.98 -74.07 -54.32
C MET A 1 2.11 -72.71 -55.00
N SER A 2 3.16 -72.27 -55.70
CA SER A 2 4.48 -72.79 -56.05
C SER A 2 5.28 -71.55 -56.54
N THR A 3 6.60 -71.50 -56.25
CA THR A 3 7.73 -70.87 -56.99
C THR A 3 7.66 -69.38 -57.41
N GLN A 4 8.53 -68.48 -56.88
CA GLN A 4 9.86 -68.04 -57.43
C GLN A 4 9.79 -67.54 -58.90
N SER A 5 10.45 -66.47 -59.37
CA SER A 5 11.58 -65.62 -58.95
C SER A 5 11.75 -64.47 -59.98
N GLY A 6 12.56 -63.43 -59.68
CA GLY A 6 13.30 -62.66 -60.70
C GLY A 6 13.12 -61.13 -60.73
N SER A 7 14.11 -60.41 -60.19
CA SER A 7 14.47 -59.03 -60.61
C SER A 7 15.47 -59.09 -61.79
N PRO A 8 15.65 -58.06 -62.65
CA PRO A 8 16.64 -57.00 -62.32
C PRO A 8 16.46 -55.59 -63.00
N SER A 9 16.87 -54.55 -62.26
CA SER A 9 17.78 -53.41 -62.58
C SER A 9 17.75 -52.54 -63.88
N LEU A 10 17.79 -51.21 -63.65
CA LEU A 10 18.73 -50.16 -64.18
C LEU A 10 18.35 -49.16 -65.33
N LEU A 11 18.59 -47.87 -65.01
CA LEU A 11 19.04 -46.69 -65.83
C LEU A 11 18.04 -46.11 -66.86
N SER A 12 17.98 -44.82 -67.23
CA SER A 12 18.50 -43.50 -66.81
C SER A 12 18.05 -42.51 -67.91
N ARG A 13 17.63 -41.28 -67.61
CA ARG A 13 18.09 -40.00 -68.22
C ARG A 13 17.07 -38.83 -68.21
N ASP A 14 17.67 -37.69 -67.90
CA ASP A 14 17.26 -36.29 -67.94
C ASP A 14 16.55 -35.77 -69.19
N GLY A 15 15.80 -34.67 -69.00
CA GLY A 15 15.44 -33.74 -70.06
C GLY A 15 14.55 -32.58 -69.58
N GLY A 16 15.14 -31.47 -69.16
CA GLY A 16 14.42 -30.25 -68.80
C GLY A 16 13.87 -29.45 -69.99
N LYS A 17 12.97 -28.49 -69.71
CA LYS A 17 12.91 -27.16 -70.35
C LYS A 17 11.88 -26.23 -69.68
N THR A 18 12.26 -24.96 -69.61
CA THR A 18 11.62 -23.84 -68.90
C THR A 18 10.99 -22.85 -69.89
N LYS A 19 10.06 -22.01 -69.38
CA LYS A 19 9.47 -20.76 -69.91
C LYS A 19 8.27 -20.96 -70.86
N GLN A 20 7.17 -20.18 -70.78
CA GLN A 20 7.10 -18.73 -70.61
C GLN A 20 5.70 -18.26 -70.15
N ARG A 21 5.66 -17.21 -69.30
CA ARG A 21 4.47 -16.50 -68.81
C ARG A 21 3.80 -15.67 -69.92
N SER A 22 2.46 -15.65 -69.97
CA SER A 22 1.67 -14.62 -70.66
C SER A 22 0.94 -13.72 -69.65
N ARG A 23 1.00 -12.40 -69.91
CA ARG A 23 0.32 -11.31 -69.19
C ARG A 23 -1.15 -11.27 -69.61
N ARG A 24 -2.07 -11.10 -68.66
CA ARG A 24 -3.41 -10.51 -68.91
C ARG A 24 -3.60 -9.26 -68.04
N GLN A 25 -4.12 -8.23 -68.69
CA GLN A 25 -4.22 -6.85 -68.22
C GLN A 25 -5.47 -6.62 -67.35
N ASN A 26 -5.33 -5.64 -66.46
CA ASN A 26 -6.34 -5.07 -65.58
C ASN A 26 -7.44 -4.31 -66.35
N ALA A 27 -8.69 -4.50 -65.95
CA ALA A 27 -9.72 -3.47 -66.02
C ALA A 27 -10.66 -3.61 -64.80
N ASN A 28 -11.06 -2.46 -64.24
CA ASN A 28 -12.00 -2.24 -63.12
C ASN A 28 -11.49 -2.48 -61.69
N LYS A 29 -10.73 -1.50 -61.17
CA LYS A 29 -10.70 -1.17 -59.74
C LYS A 29 -11.79 -0.14 -59.44
N PRO A 30 -12.67 -0.35 -58.45
CA PRO A 30 -13.38 0.75 -57.84
C PRO A 30 -12.36 1.64 -57.09
N SER A 31 -12.47 2.94 -57.29
CA SER A 31 -11.61 3.96 -56.68
C SER A 31 -11.59 3.82 -55.16
N ALA A 32 -10.42 3.49 -54.62
CA ALA A 32 -10.16 3.58 -53.19
C ALA A 32 -10.21 5.06 -52.76
N LYS A 33 -11.39 5.52 -52.32
CA LYS A 33 -11.46 6.64 -51.38
C LYS A 33 -10.79 6.19 -50.09
N LYS A 34 -9.48 6.42 -49.99
CA LYS A 34 -8.78 6.45 -48.70
C LYS A 34 -9.41 7.57 -47.88
N LYS A 35 -10.43 7.23 -47.10
CA LYS A 35 -10.81 8.00 -45.92
C LYS A 35 -9.63 7.86 -44.96
N ASN A 36 -8.83 8.91 -44.82
CA ASN A 36 -7.98 9.09 -43.65
C ASN A 36 -8.90 9.32 -42.43
N GLU A 37 -9.67 8.31 -42.05
CA GLU A 37 -10.21 8.24 -40.70
C GLU A 37 -8.99 7.93 -39.83
N LYS A 38 -8.50 8.95 -39.08
CA LYS A 38 -7.58 8.70 -37.98
C LYS A 38 -8.19 7.57 -37.17
N GLN A 39 -7.47 6.45 -37.05
CA GLN A 39 -7.91 5.33 -36.23
C GLN A 39 -8.20 5.89 -34.83
N GLN A 40 -9.48 5.90 -34.44
CA GLN A 40 -9.90 6.42 -33.15
C GLN A 40 -9.20 5.58 -32.06
N LEU A 41 -8.49 6.26 -31.15
CA LEU A 41 -7.83 5.57 -30.06
C LEU A 41 -8.90 5.05 -29.10
N LEU A 42 -8.63 3.94 -28.42
CA LEU A 42 -9.51 3.44 -27.36
C LEU A 42 -9.74 4.51 -26.28
N PHE A 43 -8.70 5.31 -26.04
CA PHE A 43 -8.75 6.48 -25.16
C PHE A 43 -9.94 7.38 -25.50
N ASP A 44 -10.06 7.81 -26.76
CA ASP A 44 -11.08 8.77 -27.18
C ASP A 44 -12.50 8.20 -26.98
N SER A 45 -12.70 6.94 -27.32
CA SER A 45 -14.01 6.28 -27.18
C SER A 45 -14.44 6.12 -25.72
N VAL A 46 -13.50 5.73 -24.84
CA VAL A 46 -13.79 5.58 -23.40
C VAL A 46 -13.98 6.96 -22.76
N ALA A 47 -13.14 7.94 -23.11
CA ALA A 47 -13.26 9.31 -22.63
C ALA A 47 -14.63 9.93 -22.98
N GLU A 48 -15.12 9.72 -24.21
CA GLU A 48 -16.44 10.18 -24.62
C GLU A 48 -17.56 9.52 -23.80
N LEU A 49 -17.46 8.21 -23.55
CA LEU A 49 -18.42 7.46 -22.73
C LEU A 49 -18.46 8.00 -21.30
N LEU A 50 -17.30 8.22 -20.68
CA LEU A 50 -17.20 8.76 -19.33
C LEU A 50 -17.73 10.20 -19.26
N ASN A 51 -17.40 11.05 -20.25
CA ASN A 51 -17.85 12.44 -20.28
C ASN A 51 -19.38 12.54 -20.35
N ARG A 52 -20.03 11.67 -21.14
CA ARG A 52 -21.50 11.61 -21.19
C ARG A 52 -22.10 11.33 -19.82
N GLN A 53 -21.52 10.41 -19.05
CA GLN A 53 -21.99 10.10 -17.69
C GLN A 53 -21.67 11.20 -16.70
N TRP A 54 -20.44 11.73 -16.75
CA TRP A 54 -19.99 12.79 -15.86
C TRP A 54 -20.81 14.08 -16.01
N CYS A 55 -21.13 14.47 -17.25
CA CYS A 55 -22.00 15.62 -17.50
C CYS A 55 -23.42 15.39 -16.97
N ILE A 56 -23.99 14.19 -17.07
CA ILE A 56 -25.33 13.89 -16.52
C ILE A 56 -25.33 14.05 -15.00
N ASP A 57 -24.27 13.63 -14.32
CA ASP A 57 -24.19 13.73 -12.86
C ASP A 57 -23.85 15.16 -12.38
N HIS A 58 -23.03 15.92 -13.12
CA HIS A 58 -22.65 17.31 -12.76
C HIS A 58 -23.69 18.38 -13.14
N ILE A 59 -24.47 18.19 -14.22
CA ILE A 59 -25.55 19.12 -14.58
C ILE A 59 -26.66 19.13 -13.52
N ASN A 60 -26.77 18.05 -12.72
CA ASN A 60 -27.79 17.93 -11.67
C ASN A 60 -27.30 18.31 -10.25
N HIS A 61 -25.99 18.47 -10.03
CA HIS A 61 -25.44 18.72 -8.69
C HIS A 61 -24.25 19.71 -8.72
N SER A 62 -24.55 20.99 -8.50
CA SER A 62 -23.62 22.14 -8.54
C SER A 62 -22.71 22.30 -7.31
N SER A 63 -22.24 21.21 -6.70
CA SER A 63 -21.50 21.27 -5.41
C SER A 63 -20.04 20.82 -5.47
N PHE A 64 -19.51 20.45 -6.64
CA PHE A 64 -18.08 20.15 -6.78
C PHE A 64 -17.30 21.46 -7.05
N HIS A 65 -17.01 22.22 -6.00
CA HIS A 65 -16.04 23.31 -6.08
C HIS A 65 -14.64 22.72 -6.28
N LEU A 66 -14.20 22.60 -7.54
CA LEU A 66 -12.78 22.72 -7.84
C LEU A 66 -12.42 24.18 -7.54
N SER A 67 -11.78 24.43 -6.39
CA SER A 67 -11.15 25.72 -6.14
C SER A 67 -10.01 25.86 -7.14
N SER A 68 -10.32 26.38 -8.32
CA SER A 68 -9.33 26.91 -9.26
C SER A 68 -8.82 28.24 -8.72
N GLU A 69 -8.09 28.19 -7.61
CA GLU A 69 -7.13 29.26 -7.33
C GLU A 69 -5.82 28.86 -7.99
N ARG A 70 -5.55 29.49 -9.14
CA ARG A 70 -4.22 29.54 -9.75
C ARG A 70 -3.27 30.25 -8.78
N GLN A 71 -2.81 29.56 -7.75
CA GLN A 71 -1.58 29.95 -7.08
C GLN A 71 -0.43 29.36 -7.88
N HIS A 72 0.14 30.20 -8.76
CA HIS A 72 1.45 29.97 -9.34
C HIS A 72 2.45 29.72 -8.20
N TYR A 73 2.89 28.48 -8.04
CA TYR A 73 3.98 28.16 -7.12
C TYR A 73 5.14 27.47 -7.86
N ARG A 74 6.33 28.04 -7.63
CA ARG A 74 7.60 27.67 -8.23
C ARG A 74 8.00 26.25 -7.81
N PRO A 75 8.54 25.43 -8.73
CA PRO A 75 9.24 24.22 -8.34
C PRO A 75 10.46 24.59 -7.50
N TYR A 76 10.70 23.82 -6.43
CA TYR A 76 11.99 23.84 -5.74
C TYR A 76 13.10 23.57 -6.78
N SER A 77 13.89 24.60 -7.06
CA SER A 77 15.06 24.52 -7.92
C SER A 77 16.13 23.72 -7.17
N SER A 78 16.35 22.48 -7.58
CA SER A 78 17.61 21.78 -7.34
C SER A 78 18.63 22.28 -8.35
N ALA A 79 19.26 23.42 -8.07
CA ALA A 79 20.50 23.79 -8.74
C ALA A 79 21.67 23.00 -8.12
N PRO A 80 22.58 22.42 -8.92
CA PRO A 80 23.74 21.72 -8.38
C PRO A 80 24.71 22.72 -7.77
N LEU A 81 25.12 22.50 -6.52
CA LEU A 81 26.28 23.17 -5.95
C LEU A 81 27.54 22.67 -6.67
N SER A 82 28.20 23.60 -7.34
CA SER A 82 29.52 23.44 -7.96
C SER A 82 30.56 23.02 -6.92
N LEU A 83 31.15 21.84 -7.11
CA LEU A 83 32.38 21.41 -6.43
C LEU A 83 33.56 22.30 -6.84
N PRO A 84 34.39 22.78 -5.90
CA PRO A 84 35.64 23.45 -6.26
C PRO A 84 36.61 22.44 -6.89
N LYS A 85 37.16 22.81 -8.04
CA LYS A 85 38.28 22.13 -8.69
C LYS A 85 39.53 22.34 -7.84
N HIS A 86 40.22 21.25 -7.51
CA HIS A 86 41.65 21.29 -7.26
C HIS A 86 42.30 20.19 -8.11
N GLU A 87 43.17 20.64 -9.01
CA GLU A 87 44.02 19.82 -9.88
C GLU A 87 45.40 19.61 -9.23
N PRO A 88 46.24 18.71 -9.78
CA PRO A 88 46.97 17.69 -9.03
C PRO A 88 48.44 18.05 -8.74
N TYR A 89 49.04 17.38 -7.76
CA TYR A 89 50.49 17.23 -7.67
C TYR A 89 50.90 15.79 -7.33
N GLN A 90 52.03 15.42 -7.93
CA GLN A 90 52.55 14.09 -8.25
C GLN A 90 53.33 13.40 -7.11
N SER A 91 53.57 12.11 -7.35
CA SER A 91 54.73 11.29 -6.94
C SER A 91 54.85 10.91 -5.46
N ALA A 92 55.40 9.76 -5.06
CA ALA A 92 55.87 8.56 -5.73
C ALA A 92 56.18 7.51 -4.63
N ASN A 93 56.29 6.24 -5.04
CA ASN A 93 57.08 5.16 -4.42
C ASN A 93 56.79 4.73 -2.96
N ALA A 94 56.42 3.47 -2.76
CA ALA A 94 57.39 2.38 -2.59
C ALA A 94 56.71 1.14 -2.01
N GLU A 95 57.00 0.00 -2.62
CA GLU A 95 56.77 -1.35 -2.11
C GLU A 95 57.59 -1.61 -0.84
N SER A 96 57.05 -2.39 0.11
CA SER A 96 57.81 -3.48 0.77
C SER A 96 56.91 -4.30 1.69
N SER A 97 56.70 -5.53 1.25
CA SER A 97 56.69 -6.84 1.92
C SER A 97 57.09 -6.98 3.40
N GLN A 98 56.61 -8.11 3.95
CA GLN A 98 57.14 -8.97 5.03
C GLN A 98 56.64 -8.70 6.47
N GLU A 99 55.88 -9.66 7.06
CA GLU A 99 56.34 -10.75 7.97
C GLU A 99 56.60 -10.18 9.39
N GLU A 100 56.22 -10.73 10.54
CA GLU A 100 56.04 -12.11 10.97
C GLU A 100 55.50 -12.11 12.44
N GLN A 101 54.72 -13.14 12.78
CA GLN A 101 54.66 -13.89 14.06
C GLN A 101 54.58 -13.21 15.47
N ALA A 102 53.47 -13.57 16.12
CA ALA A 102 53.38 -14.46 17.30
C ALA A 102 53.90 -14.01 18.68
N ARG A 103 53.00 -14.12 19.68
CA ARG A 103 52.98 -15.09 20.82
C ARG A 103 52.22 -14.49 22.02
N ARG A 104 51.20 -15.21 22.52
CA ARG A 104 51.10 -15.91 23.83
C ARG A 104 51.24 -14.95 25.04
N SER A 105 50.31 -14.85 25.99
CA SER A 105 49.81 -15.87 26.95
C SER A 105 48.62 -15.23 27.72
N ARG A 106 47.44 -15.84 27.92
CA ARG A 106 47.01 -16.86 28.91
C ARG A 106 47.22 -16.53 30.40
N SER A 107 46.11 -16.24 31.10
CA SER A 107 45.61 -16.84 32.37
C SER A 107 44.27 -16.14 32.74
N ASP A 108 43.11 -16.80 32.80
CA ASP A 108 42.53 -17.65 33.89
C ASP A 108 42.53 -16.94 35.26
N GLY A 109 41.46 -16.86 36.06
CA GLY A 109 40.10 -17.41 36.02
C GLY A 109 39.37 -17.19 37.37
N GLY A 110 38.07 -17.54 37.44
CA GLY A 110 37.27 -17.82 38.67
C GLY A 110 36.41 -16.65 39.21
N SER A 111 35.06 -16.64 39.10
CA SER A 111 34.03 -17.43 39.86
C SER A 111 34.03 -17.10 41.36
N ARG A 112 32.95 -16.82 42.12
CA ARG A 112 31.47 -16.83 41.97
C ARG A 112 30.88 -16.21 43.32
N PRO A 113 29.56 -16.24 43.64
CA PRO A 113 28.83 -15.15 44.32
C PRO A 113 28.28 -15.50 45.73
N THR A 114 27.64 -14.54 46.40
CA THR A 114 26.67 -14.82 47.49
C THR A 114 25.60 -13.73 47.64
N THR A 115 24.47 -14.17 48.16
CA THR A 115 23.10 -13.61 48.13
C THR A 115 22.66 -13.17 49.54
N LEU A 116 21.46 -12.56 49.64
CA LEU A 116 20.55 -12.37 50.80
C LEU A 116 20.55 -10.96 51.44
N VAL A 117 19.47 -10.34 51.94
CA VAL A 117 17.99 -10.39 51.80
C VAL A 117 17.44 -9.42 52.89
N ASN A 118 16.39 -8.63 52.58
CA ASN A 118 15.37 -8.02 53.49
C ASN A 118 15.81 -7.04 54.62
N SER A 119 15.04 -6.07 55.15
CA SER A 119 13.63 -5.63 55.02
C SER A 119 13.45 -4.25 55.72
N ILE A 120 12.55 -3.42 55.18
CA ILE A 120 11.44 -2.66 55.82
C ILE A 120 11.69 -1.95 57.18
N SER A 121 11.49 -0.63 57.25
CA SER A 121 10.51 0.04 58.16
C SER A 121 10.50 1.59 58.07
N ASN A 122 9.29 2.13 57.91
CA ASN A 122 8.74 3.45 58.30
C ASN A 122 7.41 3.12 59.03
N PRO A 123 6.69 4.00 59.77
CA PRO A 123 6.86 5.41 60.15
C PRO A 123 6.61 5.63 61.69
N PRO A 124 6.23 6.82 62.23
CA PRO A 124 4.80 7.21 62.23
C PRO A 124 4.43 8.74 62.27
N SER A 125 3.24 9.05 61.73
CA SER A 125 2.12 9.92 62.20
C SER A 125 2.25 11.40 62.66
N SER A 126 1.52 12.27 61.93
CA SER A 126 0.44 13.25 62.29
C SER A 126 0.55 14.29 63.43
N ARG A 127 0.11 15.53 63.11
CA ARG A 127 -0.78 16.48 63.87
C ARG A 127 -0.86 17.81 63.10
N SER A 128 -2.00 18.25 62.54
CA SER A 128 -3.23 18.85 63.11
C SER A 128 -3.24 20.39 63.07
N LEU A 129 -4.35 20.93 62.54
CA LEU A 129 -4.76 22.34 62.42
C LEU A 129 -4.78 23.11 63.75
N PRO A 130 -4.95 24.45 63.67
CA PRO A 130 -6.10 25.05 64.34
C PRO A 130 -6.88 26.06 63.49
N SER A 131 -8.02 26.45 64.04
CA SER A 131 -9.23 26.95 63.42
C SER A 131 -9.69 28.30 64.00
N HIS A 132 -10.58 28.97 63.27
CA HIS A 132 -11.60 29.94 63.68
C HIS A 132 -11.21 31.32 64.25
N HIS A 133 -11.73 32.38 63.61
CA HIS A 133 -12.56 33.38 64.31
C HIS A 133 -13.54 34.06 63.33
N GLU A 134 -14.82 33.99 63.68
CA GLU A 134 -15.95 34.73 63.10
C GLU A 134 -16.01 36.16 63.63
N TYR A 135 -16.51 37.11 62.84
CA TYR A 135 -17.33 38.22 63.34
C TYR A 135 -18.35 38.68 62.27
N ASN A 136 -19.60 38.74 62.70
CA ASN A 136 -20.80 39.20 61.99
C ASN A 136 -20.85 40.74 61.90
N SER A 137 -21.42 41.27 60.80
CA SER A 137 -22.40 42.36 60.84
C SER A 137 -23.02 42.67 59.46
N ASP A 138 -24.33 42.45 59.38
CA ASP A 138 -25.40 43.32 58.84
C ASP A 138 -25.48 43.75 57.35
N TYR A 139 -26.62 43.35 56.76
CA TYR A 139 -27.35 43.67 55.52
C TYR A 139 -27.47 45.17 55.09
N PRO A 140 -28.14 45.54 53.96
CA PRO A 140 -28.26 44.92 52.61
C PRO A 140 -28.14 45.93 51.43
N ASN A 141 -28.11 45.35 50.22
CA ASN A 141 -28.80 45.75 48.98
C ASN A 141 -28.14 46.66 47.91
N HIS A 142 -28.18 46.09 46.67
CA HIS A 142 -28.13 46.66 45.33
C HIS A 142 -26.85 47.44 44.96
N SER A 143 -26.17 47.21 43.84
CA SER A 143 -26.57 46.73 42.51
C SER A 143 -25.31 46.47 41.69
N ASP A 144 -25.42 45.57 40.71
CA ASP A 144 -24.65 45.45 39.47
C ASP A 144 -23.19 45.90 39.43
N LEU A 145 -22.30 44.97 39.10
CA LEU A 145 -21.44 45.10 37.93
C LEU A 145 -20.89 43.72 37.54
N SER A 146 -21.19 43.35 36.30
CA SER A 146 -20.86 42.09 35.65
C SER A 146 -19.35 41.82 35.70
N ARG A 147 -18.96 40.82 36.49
CA ARG A 147 -17.63 40.23 36.40
C ARG A 147 -17.67 39.23 35.26
N GLU A 148 -17.13 39.62 34.11
CA GLU A 148 -16.79 38.71 33.01
C GLU A 148 -16.04 37.52 33.61
N ARG A 149 -16.75 36.39 33.70
CA ARG A 149 -16.15 35.10 33.98
C ARG A 149 -15.38 34.74 32.73
N THR A 150 -14.10 35.12 32.68
CA THR A 150 -13.13 34.56 31.74
C THR A 150 -13.27 33.04 31.79
N GLN A 151 -13.98 32.49 30.81
CA GLN A 151 -14.07 31.06 30.61
C GLN A 151 -12.65 30.59 30.32
N ARG A 152 -12.08 29.80 31.24
CA ARG A 152 -10.90 29.01 30.90
C ARG A 152 -11.21 28.28 29.59
N PRO A 153 -10.31 28.29 28.58
CA PRO A 153 -10.50 27.48 27.40
C PRO A 153 -10.76 26.05 27.86
N GLN A 154 -11.91 25.49 27.49
CA GLN A 154 -12.18 24.07 27.68
C GLN A 154 -11.07 23.33 26.91
N ILE A 155 -10.10 22.77 27.63
CA ILE A 155 -9.09 21.89 27.04
C ILE A 155 -9.87 20.64 26.64
N SER A 156 -10.39 20.65 25.42
CA SER A 156 -11.09 19.51 24.83
C SER A 156 -10.19 18.29 24.96
N THR A 157 -10.68 17.26 25.63
CA THR A 157 -9.92 16.03 25.88
C THR A 157 -9.78 15.25 24.58
N SER A 158 -8.59 14.70 24.31
CA SER A 158 -8.38 13.78 23.19
C SER A 158 -9.39 12.63 23.21
N VAL A 159 -9.88 12.22 22.04
CA VAL A 159 -10.88 11.16 21.88
C VAL A 159 -10.22 9.94 21.22
N ASP A 160 -10.55 8.74 21.70
CA ASP A 160 -10.21 7.47 21.08
C ASP A 160 -11.50 6.74 20.73
N ILE A 161 -11.71 6.48 19.44
CA ILE A 161 -12.99 6.00 18.92
C ILE A 161 -12.77 4.88 17.90
N ALA A 162 -13.60 3.84 17.93
CA ALA A 162 -13.55 2.79 16.91
C ALA A 162 -14.05 3.35 15.57
N ALA A 163 -13.52 2.84 14.45
CA ALA A 163 -13.91 3.36 13.13
C ALA A 163 -15.44 3.32 12.86
N PRO A 164 -16.19 2.25 13.19
CA PRO A 164 -17.64 2.23 13.00
C PRO A 164 -18.35 3.35 13.76
N ASP A 165 -17.97 3.59 15.02
CA ASP A 165 -18.55 4.62 15.86
C ASP A 165 -18.17 6.03 15.34
N ALA A 166 -16.93 6.19 14.88
CA ALA A 166 -16.43 7.45 14.32
C ALA A 166 -17.17 7.89 13.05
N PHE A 167 -17.69 6.93 12.28
CA PHE A 167 -18.45 7.20 11.07
C PHE A 167 -19.97 7.33 11.30
N GLN A 168 -20.44 7.01 12.51
CA GLN A 168 -21.80 7.33 12.96
C GLN A 168 -21.89 8.73 13.57
N ASP A 169 -20.81 9.25 14.14
CA ASP A 169 -20.70 10.63 14.60
C ASP A 169 -20.40 11.59 13.43
N ASP A 170 -21.36 12.45 13.10
CA ASP A 170 -21.27 13.37 11.95
C ASP A 170 -20.10 14.36 12.05
N ASP A 171 -19.81 14.88 13.24
CA ASP A 171 -18.75 15.86 13.42
C ASP A 171 -17.37 15.22 13.31
N ILE A 172 -17.21 14.03 13.92
CA ILE A 172 -15.97 13.25 13.83
C ILE A 172 -15.76 12.76 12.41
N ARG A 173 -16.80 12.26 11.73
CA ARG A 173 -16.74 11.87 10.33
C ARG A 173 -16.30 13.03 9.43
N LYS A 174 -16.95 14.20 9.54
CA LYS A 174 -16.58 15.41 8.77
C LYS A 174 -15.13 15.83 9.04
N LEU A 175 -14.69 15.76 10.30
CA LEU A 175 -13.31 16.05 10.68
C LEU A 175 -12.32 15.09 10.01
N ILE A 176 -12.55 13.78 10.12
CA ILE A 176 -11.69 12.75 9.50
C ILE A 176 -11.67 12.92 7.99
N THR A 177 -12.83 13.09 7.34
CA THR A 177 -12.95 13.33 5.90
C THR A 177 -12.12 14.53 5.46
N ARG A 178 -12.24 15.67 6.15
CA ARG A 178 -11.50 16.89 5.83
C ARG A 178 -9.99 16.69 5.96
N LEU A 179 -9.53 16.14 7.08
CA LEU A 179 -8.11 15.91 7.33
C LEU A 179 -7.52 14.84 6.39
N ALA A 180 -8.29 13.81 6.06
CA ALA A 180 -7.89 12.78 5.09
C ALA A 180 -7.84 13.32 3.65
N ALA A 181 -8.74 14.24 3.26
CA ALA A 181 -8.66 14.89 1.95
C ALA A 181 -7.35 15.70 1.82
N GLN A 182 -6.99 16.43 2.88
CA GLN A 182 -5.87 17.37 2.89
C GLN A 182 -4.51 16.66 3.09
N TYR A 183 -4.42 15.75 4.06
CA TYR A 183 -3.17 15.13 4.52
C TYR A 183 -3.10 13.62 4.25
N GLY A 184 -4.16 13.03 3.71
CA GLY A 184 -4.20 11.60 3.45
C GLY A 184 -3.30 11.20 2.29
N HIS A 185 -2.49 10.18 2.53
CA HIS A 185 -1.70 9.44 1.54
C HIS A 185 -2.22 8.00 1.37
N VAL A 186 -1.59 7.21 0.49
CA VAL A 186 -1.98 5.81 0.28
C VAL A 186 -1.83 4.94 1.52
N SER A 187 -0.92 5.25 2.45
CA SER A 187 -0.80 4.56 3.75
C SER A 187 -2.03 4.59 4.65
N HIS A 188 -2.97 5.49 4.41
CA HIS A 188 -4.19 5.61 5.20
C HIS A 188 -5.28 4.63 4.74
N MET A 189 -4.89 3.44 4.27
CA MET A 189 -5.82 2.37 3.89
C MET A 189 -6.73 1.98 5.06
N GLY A 190 -6.23 2.10 6.30
CA GLY A 190 -7.01 1.86 7.52
C GLY A 190 -8.21 2.77 7.71
N LEU A 191 -8.31 3.90 6.99
CA LEU A 191 -9.50 4.76 7.03
C LEU A 191 -10.77 4.04 6.59
N LEU A 192 -10.65 3.10 5.65
CA LEU A 192 -11.79 2.35 5.11
C LEU A 192 -11.97 0.99 5.79
N ASP A 193 -11.19 0.65 6.81
CA ASP A 193 -11.27 -0.65 7.49
C ASP A 193 -11.87 -0.49 8.90
N PRO A 194 -13.05 -1.09 9.18
CA PRO A 194 -13.75 -0.92 10.45
C PRO A 194 -13.01 -1.52 11.65
N SER A 195 -11.97 -2.33 11.42
CA SER A 195 -11.15 -2.88 12.51
C SER A 195 -10.07 -1.91 13.03
N TYR A 196 -9.97 -0.70 12.45
CA TYR A 196 -9.11 0.37 12.93
C TYR A 196 -9.78 1.25 13.98
N LYS A 197 -8.96 2.04 14.68
CA LYS A 197 -9.37 3.08 15.62
C LYS A 197 -8.79 4.42 15.20
N PHE A 198 -9.49 5.48 15.59
CA PHE A 198 -9.04 6.85 15.42
C PHE A 198 -8.74 7.48 16.78
N PHE A 199 -7.55 8.05 16.90
CA PHE A 199 -7.23 8.97 17.98
C PHE A 199 -7.34 10.40 17.43
N VAL A 200 -8.26 11.19 17.98
CA VAL A 200 -8.47 12.59 17.67
C VAL A 200 -7.85 13.42 18.78
N ASN A 201 -6.97 14.35 18.43
CA ASN A 201 -6.30 15.18 19.43
C ASN A 201 -7.28 16.20 20.06
N GLY A 202 -6.93 16.75 21.22
CA GLY A 202 -7.81 17.63 21.98
C GLY A 202 -8.33 18.83 21.20
N SER A 203 -7.47 19.48 20.41
CA SER A 203 -7.84 20.64 19.58
C SER A 203 -8.63 20.29 18.31
N ARG A 204 -8.88 19.00 18.03
CA ARG A 204 -9.56 18.53 16.81
C ARG A 204 -8.89 19.03 15.51
N THR A 205 -7.56 19.14 15.53
CA THR A 205 -6.75 19.55 14.37
C THR A 205 -5.93 18.42 13.77
N GLY A 206 -5.90 17.26 14.42
CA GLY A 206 -5.20 16.09 13.88
C GLY A 206 -5.81 14.76 14.32
N VAL A 207 -5.63 13.76 13.45
CA VAL A 207 -6.12 12.39 13.64
C VAL A 207 -5.01 11.36 13.38
N LEU A 208 -4.96 10.31 14.19
CA LEU A 208 -4.15 9.12 13.94
C LEU A 208 -5.07 7.93 13.68
N SER A 209 -4.88 7.24 12.57
CA SER A 209 -5.48 5.91 12.32
C SER A 209 -4.54 4.83 12.84
N TYR A 210 -5.02 3.91 13.68
CA TYR A 210 -4.18 2.85 14.22
C TYR A 210 -4.92 1.54 14.51
N LYS A 211 -4.16 0.44 14.53
CA LYS A 211 -4.56 -0.86 15.08
C LYS A 211 -3.79 -1.14 16.36
N LEU A 212 -4.44 -1.75 17.34
CA LEU A 212 -3.78 -2.19 18.58
C LEU A 212 -3.51 -3.70 18.50
N GLN A 213 -2.24 -4.10 18.51
CA GLN A 213 -1.84 -5.50 18.53
C GLN A 213 -0.73 -5.72 19.54
N ASN A 214 -0.85 -6.75 20.38
CA ASN A 214 0.19 -7.14 21.36
C ASN A 214 0.69 -5.96 22.23
N GLN A 215 -0.22 -5.09 22.68
CA GLN A 215 0.08 -3.85 23.42
C GLN A 215 0.98 -2.87 22.63
N VAL A 216 0.91 -2.88 21.30
CA VAL A 216 1.58 -1.94 20.42
C VAL A 216 0.54 -1.28 19.54
N ALA A 217 0.51 0.05 19.51
CA ALA A 217 -0.28 0.80 18.55
C ALA A 217 0.50 0.87 17.22
N ILE A 218 -0.02 0.22 16.17
CA ILE A 218 0.47 0.37 14.80
C ILE A 218 -0.33 1.51 14.16
N VAL A 219 0.27 2.70 14.12
CA VAL A 219 -0.27 3.84 13.39
C VAL A 219 -0.02 3.61 11.91
N THR A 220 -1.03 3.82 11.07
CA THR A 220 -0.92 3.66 9.60
C THR A 220 -0.88 5.01 8.91
N GLY A 221 0.21 5.25 8.19
CA GLY A 221 0.48 6.55 7.59
C GLY A 221 0.99 7.56 8.59
N ASP A 222 1.14 8.77 8.08
CA ASP A 222 1.47 9.94 8.88
C ASP A 222 0.25 10.34 9.74
N PRO A 223 0.43 11.08 10.84
CA PRO A 223 -0.69 11.75 11.48
C PRO A 223 -1.39 12.68 10.47
N LEU A 224 -2.72 12.54 10.33
CA LEU A 224 -3.55 13.37 9.45
C LEU A 224 -3.68 14.77 10.07
N CYS A 225 -2.69 15.62 9.84
CA CYS A 225 -2.59 16.97 10.41
C CYS A 225 -1.59 17.83 9.64
N ASP A 226 -1.60 19.13 9.93
CA ASP A 226 -0.55 20.03 9.44
C ASP A 226 0.83 19.56 9.96
N PRO A 227 1.86 19.47 9.10
CA PRO A 227 3.21 19.12 9.52
C PRO A 227 3.77 19.91 10.70
N ALA A 228 3.35 21.17 10.88
CA ALA A 228 3.75 22.04 11.98
C ALA A 228 3.29 21.51 13.36
N ILE A 229 2.18 20.78 13.43
CA ILE A 229 1.61 20.25 14.68
C ILE A 229 1.87 18.75 14.91
N LEU A 230 2.71 18.12 14.07
CA LEU A 230 3.10 16.72 14.22
C LEU A 230 3.66 16.41 15.62
N GLY A 231 4.41 17.35 16.19
CA GLY A 231 4.97 17.25 17.54
C GLY A 231 3.90 17.09 18.62
N ASP A 232 2.88 17.93 18.55
CA ASP A 232 1.85 18.05 19.57
C ASP A 232 0.95 16.82 19.59
N ILE A 233 0.45 16.39 18.42
CA ILE A 233 -0.38 15.19 18.33
C ILE A 233 0.35 13.92 18.77
N LEU A 234 1.63 13.77 18.39
CA LEU A 234 2.43 12.62 18.82
C LEU A 234 2.74 12.67 20.32
N HIS A 235 2.86 13.87 20.91
CA HIS A 235 3.00 14.03 22.35
C HIS A 235 1.72 13.63 23.09
N GLU A 236 0.57 14.16 22.69
CA GLU A 236 -0.74 13.77 23.25
C GLU A 236 -0.95 12.26 23.17
N PHE A 237 -0.69 11.66 22.00
CA PHE A 237 -0.82 10.23 21.80
C PHE A 237 0.20 9.44 22.64
N LYS A 238 1.42 9.95 22.86
CA LYS A 238 2.40 9.34 23.76
C LYS A 238 1.88 9.32 25.20
N VAL A 239 1.27 10.41 25.69
CA VAL A 239 0.65 10.46 27.03
C VAL A 239 -0.50 9.45 27.13
N TYR A 240 -1.40 9.43 26.13
CA TYR A 240 -2.51 8.49 26.03
C TYR A 240 -2.06 7.02 26.11
N ARG A 241 -1.03 6.67 25.32
CA ARG A 241 -0.47 5.31 25.28
C ARG A 241 0.31 4.93 26.53
N LYS A 242 1.07 5.86 27.13
CA LYS A 242 1.85 5.58 28.34
C LYS A 242 0.96 5.15 29.51
N ARG A 243 -0.19 5.79 29.69
CA ARG A 243 -1.20 5.40 30.69
C ARG A 243 -1.68 3.96 30.50
N ARG A 244 -1.64 3.45 29.28
CA ARG A 244 -2.07 2.09 28.90
C ARG A 244 -0.92 1.10 28.69
N ARG A 245 0.33 1.55 28.91
CA ARG A 245 1.56 0.78 28.68
C ARG A 245 1.70 0.26 27.24
N TRP A 246 1.24 1.02 26.26
CA TRP A 246 1.35 0.63 24.85
C TRP A 246 2.65 1.10 24.20
N GLY A 247 3.27 0.22 23.41
CA GLY A 247 4.30 0.58 22.43
C GLY A 247 3.72 1.32 21.23
N ILE A 248 4.59 1.73 20.29
CA ILE A 248 4.19 2.36 19.02
C ILE A 248 5.08 1.91 17.88
N VAL A 249 4.47 1.79 16.71
CA VAL A 249 5.14 1.73 15.41
C VAL A 249 4.34 2.62 14.46
N ILE A 250 5.02 3.41 13.65
CA ILE A 250 4.40 4.08 12.50
C ILE A 250 4.71 3.21 11.28
N MET A 251 3.67 2.68 10.65
CA MET A 251 3.76 1.88 9.44
C MET A 251 3.25 2.71 8.29
N GLY A 252 4.07 2.86 7.25
CA GLY A 252 3.64 3.67 6.12
C GLY A 252 4.06 5.15 6.22
N ALA A 253 5.11 5.45 6.98
CA ALA A 253 5.58 6.82 7.09
C ALA A 253 6.00 7.36 5.71
N SER A 254 5.66 8.61 5.41
CA SER A 254 6.07 9.31 4.19
C SER A 254 7.47 9.91 4.33
N GLU A 255 7.98 10.50 3.25
CA GLU A 255 9.21 11.30 3.28
C GLU A 255 9.11 12.53 4.22
N VAL A 256 7.92 13.14 4.30
CA VAL A 256 7.68 14.29 5.19
C VAL A 256 7.85 13.86 6.65
N PHE A 257 7.22 12.74 7.03
CA PHE A 257 7.37 12.20 8.37
C PHE A 257 8.79 11.69 8.63
N MET A 258 9.46 11.16 7.61
CA MET A 258 10.87 10.78 7.74
C MET A 258 11.74 11.96 8.11
N LYS A 259 11.56 13.16 7.53
CA LYS A 259 12.31 14.37 7.96
C LYS A 259 12.12 14.64 9.45
N TYR A 260 10.89 14.54 9.94
CA TYR A 260 10.56 14.69 11.36
C TYR A 260 11.22 13.61 12.24
N ALA A 261 11.25 12.35 11.79
CA ALA A 261 11.86 11.22 12.49
C ALA A 261 13.39 11.34 12.54
N ARG A 262 14.04 11.78 11.45
CA ARG A 262 15.50 11.98 11.36
C ARG A 262 16.00 12.98 12.39
N GLN A 263 15.31 14.11 12.54
CA GLN A 263 15.64 15.15 13.52
C GLN A 263 15.61 14.64 14.97
N ARG A 264 14.88 13.55 15.25
CA ARG A 264 14.73 12.97 16.58
C ARG A 264 15.57 11.71 16.78
N GLY A 265 16.39 11.33 15.79
CA GLY A 265 17.20 10.12 15.83
C GLY A 265 16.36 8.84 15.97
N TRP A 266 15.13 8.84 15.45
CA TRP A 266 14.27 7.67 15.54
C TRP A 266 14.75 6.55 14.61
N THR A 267 14.52 5.32 15.04
CA THR A 267 14.83 4.15 14.22
C THR A 267 13.82 4.05 13.08
N ALA A 268 14.29 3.87 11.85
CA ALA A 268 13.43 3.75 10.67
C ALA A 268 13.98 2.76 9.65
N MET A 269 13.10 2.13 8.87
CA MET A 269 13.45 1.16 7.83
C MET A 269 12.55 1.32 6.62
N GLN A 270 13.12 1.58 5.45
CA GLN A 270 12.37 1.61 4.20
C GLN A 270 12.03 0.18 3.78
N PHE A 271 10.74 -0.13 3.69
CA PHE A 271 10.27 -1.49 3.35
C PHE A 271 9.59 -1.57 1.98
N GLY A 272 9.30 -0.44 1.35
CA GLY A 272 8.59 -0.39 0.10
C GLY A 272 8.80 0.90 -0.67
N VAL A 273 8.18 0.93 -1.84
CA VAL A 273 7.99 2.12 -2.67
C VAL A 273 6.53 2.22 -3.08
N GLU A 274 6.01 3.43 -3.16
CA GLU A 274 4.73 3.72 -3.79
C GLU A 274 4.86 3.57 -5.30
N ARG A 275 3.91 2.89 -5.95
CA ARG A 275 3.88 2.75 -7.41
C ARG A 275 2.77 3.61 -7.98
N VAL A 276 3.15 4.58 -8.80
CA VAL A 276 2.24 5.61 -9.33
C VAL A 276 2.17 5.51 -10.84
N LEU A 277 0.96 5.58 -11.40
CA LEU A 277 0.74 5.82 -12.81
C LEU A 277 0.56 7.33 -13.05
N ASN A 278 1.06 7.81 -14.18
CA ASN A 278 0.82 9.18 -14.64
C ASN A 278 -0.22 9.19 -15.78
N PRO A 279 -1.49 9.53 -15.52
CA PRO A 279 -2.51 9.55 -16.55
C PRO A 279 -2.24 10.51 -17.73
N MET A 280 -1.36 11.50 -17.57
CA MET A 280 -1.13 12.53 -18.60
C MET A 280 -0.26 12.03 -19.75
N ASP A 281 0.70 11.15 -19.48
CA ASP A 281 1.69 10.69 -20.46
C ASP A 281 1.87 9.15 -20.48
N ASN A 282 0.99 8.40 -19.82
CA ASN A 282 1.09 6.94 -19.74
C ASN A 282 1.15 6.26 -21.12
N GLU A 283 2.15 5.39 -21.31
CA GLU A 283 2.40 4.70 -22.59
C GLU A 283 1.26 3.77 -23.05
N ILE A 284 0.46 3.27 -22.12
CA ILE A 284 -0.70 2.41 -22.42
C ILE A 284 -1.85 3.27 -22.94
N LEU A 285 -2.12 4.42 -22.32
CA LEU A 285 -3.15 5.35 -22.79
C LEU A 285 -2.82 5.89 -24.19
N LEU A 286 -1.54 6.18 -24.45
CA LEU A 286 -1.05 6.64 -25.75
C LEU A 286 -0.95 5.52 -26.81
N GLU A 287 -1.40 4.30 -26.49
CA GLU A 287 -1.30 3.09 -27.32
C GLU A 287 0.12 2.80 -27.87
N ARG A 288 1.17 3.30 -27.20
CA ARG A 288 2.59 3.05 -27.56
C ARG A 288 3.05 1.68 -27.08
N HIS A 289 2.54 1.25 -25.94
CA HIS A 289 2.77 -0.06 -25.35
C HIS A 289 1.44 -0.74 -24.96
N GLY A 290 1.50 -1.94 -24.39
CA GLY A 290 0.29 -2.57 -23.83
C GLY A 290 -0.71 -3.12 -24.84
N LYS A 291 -0.31 -3.41 -26.08
CA LYS A 291 -1.19 -3.92 -27.16
C LYS A 291 -2.18 -5.00 -26.70
N ARG A 292 -1.74 -5.91 -25.84
CA ARG A 292 -2.62 -6.94 -25.25
C ARG A 292 -3.77 -6.32 -24.45
N ILE A 293 -3.49 -5.39 -23.53
CA ILE A 293 -4.49 -4.69 -22.72
C ILE A 293 -5.44 -3.93 -23.64
N ILE A 294 -4.91 -3.20 -24.63
CA ILE A 294 -5.72 -2.42 -25.56
C ILE A 294 -6.66 -3.31 -26.38
N THR A 295 -6.15 -4.37 -26.99
CA THR A 295 -6.98 -5.31 -27.78
C THR A 295 -8.03 -5.99 -26.90
N GLN A 296 -7.66 -6.38 -25.68
CA GLN A 296 -8.57 -7.00 -24.73
C GLN A 296 -9.67 -6.03 -24.29
N ASN A 297 -9.33 -4.79 -23.96
CA ASN A 297 -10.31 -3.76 -23.61
C ASN A 297 -11.24 -3.43 -24.79
N LYS A 298 -10.71 -3.31 -26.02
CA LYS A 298 -11.52 -3.16 -27.25
C LYS A 298 -12.51 -4.33 -27.39
N HIS A 299 -12.06 -5.56 -27.17
CA HIS A 299 -12.93 -6.74 -27.23
C HIS A 299 -14.00 -6.76 -26.13
N LEU A 300 -13.63 -6.39 -24.89
CA LEU A 300 -14.56 -6.36 -23.76
C LEU A 300 -15.68 -5.32 -23.97
N LEU A 301 -15.34 -4.15 -24.52
CA LEU A 301 -16.30 -3.06 -24.75
C LEU A 301 -17.10 -3.20 -26.05
N ASP A 302 -16.67 -4.04 -26.99
CA ASP A 302 -17.37 -4.27 -28.26
C ASP A 302 -18.76 -4.89 -28.00
N PRO A 303 -19.87 -4.23 -28.42
CA PRO A 303 -21.23 -4.71 -28.17
C PRO A 303 -21.55 -6.09 -28.74
N GLN A 304 -20.88 -6.48 -29.82
CA GLN A 304 -21.07 -7.77 -30.49
C GLN A 304 -20.16 -8.87 -29.92
N LYS A 305 -19.27 -8.53 -28.98
CA LYS A 305 -18.33 -9.47 -28.37
C LYS A 305 -18.50 -9.48 -26.86
N GLY A 306 -17.80 -8.60 -26.14
CA GLY A 306 -17.85 -8.56 -24.69
C GLY A 306 -19.11 -7.90 -24.15
N GLY A 307 -19.65 -6.91 -24.86
CA GLY A 307 -20.87 -6.19 -24.46
C GLY A 307 -20.79 -5.55 -23.08
N ILE A 308 -19.58 -5.27 -22.58
CA ILE A 308 -19.38 -4.67 -21.26
C ILE A 308 -19.64 -3.17 -21.35
N SER A 309 -20.44 -2.66 -20.42
CA SER A 309 -20.63 -1.24 -20.19
C SER A 309 -19.86 -0.78 -18.95
N LEU A 310 -19.48 0.49 -18.95
CA LEU A 310 -18.79 1.15 -17.82
C LEU A 310 -19.73 2.18 -17.19
N GLY A 311 -19.58 2.40 -15.89
CA GLY A 311 -20.33 3.39 -15.13
C GLY A 311 -19.43 4.14 -14.14
N ILE A 312 -19.74 5.40 -13.87
CA ILE A 312 -19.16 6.19 -12.79
C ILE A 312 -20.19 6.32 -11.66
N TYR A 313 -19.74 6.20 -10.42
CA TYR A 313 -20.57 6.42 -9.25
C TYR A 313 -19.81 7.26 -8.22
N ILE A 314 -20.40 8.38 -7.82
CA ILE A 314 -19.86 9.31 -6.82
C ILE A 314 -20.88 9.38 -5.68
N PRO A 315 -20.67 8.65 -4.57
CA PRO A 315 -21.68 8.52 -3.51
C PRO A 315 -22.09 9.85 -2.87
N SER A 316 -21.19 10.83 -2.83
CA SER A 316 -21.46 12.17 -2.29
C SER A 316 -22.31 13.05 -3.21
N VAL A 317 -22.40 12.72 -4.50
CA VAL A 317 -23.26 13.40 -5.46
C VAL A 317 -24.64 12.76 -5.48
N ARG A 318 -24.68 11.42 -5.58
CA ARG A 318 -25.91 10.65 -5.63
C ARG A 318 -25.74 9.37 -4.81
N THR A 319 -26.67 9.11 -3.88
CA THR A 319 -26.71 7.85 -3.15
C THR A 319 -27.55 6.83 -3.91
N ASP A 320 -26.98 5.66 -4.17
CA ASP A 320 -27.64 4.50 -4.78
C ASP A 320 -27.38 3.24 -3.95
N PRO A 321 -28.28 2.91 -2.99
CA PRO A 321 -28.10 1.76 -2.10
C PRO A 321 -28.14 0.41 -2.82
N ILE A 322 -28.83 0.32 -3.98
CA ILE A 322 -28.93 -0.91 -4.77
C ILE A 322 -27.59 -1.17 -5.43
N LEU A 323 -27.04 -0.16 -6.11
CA LEU A 323 -25.71 -0.25 -6.70
C LEU A 323 -24.63 -0.53 -5.64
N GLN A 324 -24.66 0.14 -4.49
CA GLN A 324 -23.72 -0.12 -3.41
C GLN A 324 -23.74 -1.57 -2.95
N ARG A 325 -24.93 -2.16 -2.80
CA ARG A 325 -25.08 -3.57 -2.44
C ARG A 325 -24.48 -4.50 -3.49
N GLU A 326 -24.80 -4.27 -4.77
CA GLU A 326 -24.24 -5.06 -5.87
C GLU A 326 -22.70 -4.97 -5.94
N LEU A 327 -22.13 -3.79 -5.71
CA LEU A 327 -20.67 -3.62 -5.66
C LEU A 327 -20.06 -4.31 -4.44
N MET A 328 -20.72 -4.27 -3.28
CA MET A 328 -20.28 -5.05 -2.10
C MET A 328 -20.32 -6.55 -2.34
N GLU A 329 -21.34 -7.07 -3.01
CA GLU A 329 -21.42 -8.50 -3.37
C GLU A 329 -20.25 -8.92 -4.27
N VAL A 330 -19.86 -8.08 -5.23
CA VAL A 330 -18.66 -8.29 -6.05
C VAL A 330 -17.39 -8.32 -5.18
N TYR A 331 -17.24 -7.37 -4.26
CA TYR A 331 -16.09 -7.30 -3.36
C TYR A 331 -15.98 -8.53 -2.46
N ASP A 332 -17.08 -8.93 -1.83
CA ASP A 332 -17.12 -10.07 -0.92
C ASP A 332 -16.91 -11.38 -1.65
N SER A 333 -17.47 -11.54 -2.85
CA SER A 333 -17.23 -12.71 -3.70
C SER A 333 -15.76 -12.83 -4.12
N TRP A 334 -15.14 -11.71 -4.53
CA TRP A 334 -13.71 -11.66 -4.84
C TRP A 334 -12.85 -12.03 -3.62
N ARG A 335 -13.20 -11.49 -2.45
CA ARG A 335 -12.51 -11.79 -1.19
C ARG A 335 -12.62 -13.27 -0.83
N HIS A 336 -13.81 -13.84 -0.89
CA HIS A 336 -14.07 -15.23 -0.54
C HIS A 336 -13.24 -16.18 -1.41
N MET A 337 -13.31 -16.03 -2.74
CA MET A 337 -12.53 -16.83 -3.70
C MET A 337 -11.02 -16.73 -3.42
N ARG A 338 -10.54 -15.52 -3.09
CA ARG A 338 -9.12 -15.30 -2.77
C ARG A 338 -8.74 -16.00 -1.46
N SER A 339 -9.56 -15.89 -0.41
CA SER A 339 -9.35 -16.57 0.86
C SER A 339 -9.35 -18.09 0.72
N GLU A 340 -10.24 -18.66 -0.11
CA GLU A 340 -10.25 -20.09 -0.43
C GLU A 340 -8.99 -20.53 -1.17
N THR A 341 -8.59 -19.78 -2.20
CA THR A 341 -7.36 -20.04 -2.98
C THR A 341 -6.10 -19.91 -2.11
N ALA A 342 -6.17 -19.10 -1.06
CA ALA A 342 -5.09 -18.87 -0.10
C ALA A 342 -5.11 -19.86 1.08
N ARG A 343 -6.08 -20.77 1.21
CA ARG A 343 -6.08 -21.80 2.28
C ARG A 343 -4.76 -22.57 2.25
N GLY A 344 -4.04 -22.55 3.39
CA GLY A 344 -2.72 -23.17 3.54
C GLY A 344 -1.51 -22.32 3.09
N LYS A 345 -1.72 -21.10 2.57
CA LYS A 345 -0.68 -20.15 2.14
C LYS A 345 -0.70 -18.89 3.02
N SER A 346 0.44 -18.23 3.20
CA SER A 346 0.48 -16.93 3.91
C SER A 346 -0.14 -15.86 3.01
N GLN A 347 -1.28 -15.30 3.41
CA GLN A 347 -1.94 -14.22 2.68
C GLN A 347 -1.46 -12.87 3.23
N ALA A 348 -0.77 -12.07 2.42
CA ALA A 348 -0.51 -10.66 2.75
C ALA A 348 -1.75 -9.85 2.37
N PHE A 349 -2.68 -9.65 3.31
CA PHE A 349 -3.84 -8.78 3.12
C PHE A 349 -4.16 -8.12 4.45
N ILE A 350 -4.14 -6.79 4.49
CA ILE A 350 -4.11 -6.01 5.73
C ILE A 350 -5.51 -5.47 6.10
N THR A 351 -6.37 -5.22 5.12
CA THR A 351 -7.56 -4.37 5.28
C THR A 351 -8.81 -4.97 4.68
N ILE A 352 -9.85 -5.13 5.49
CA ILE A 352 -11.21 -5.43 5.00
C ILE A 352 -11.91 -4.09 4.82
N TYR A 353 -12.33 -3.77 3.60
CA TYR A 353 -12.90 -2.46 3.32
C TYR A 353 -14.41 -2.40 3.55
N ASP A 354 -14.83 -1.28 4.13
CA ASP A 354 -16.10 -0.62 3.88
C ASP A 354 -15.83 0.53 2.89
N PRO A 355 -16.00 0.32 1.58
CA PRO A 355 -15.68 1.32 0.56
C PRO A 355 -16.55 2.59 0.64
N PHE A 356 -17.70 2.52 1.30
CA PHE A 356 -18.72 3.57 1.27
C PHE A 356 -18.77 4.42 2.54
N CYS A 357 -17.95 4.12 3.56
CA CYS A 357 -17.92 4.86 4.83
C CYS A 357 -17.45 6.33 4.73
N LEU A 358 -16.69 6.68 3.69
CA LEU A 358 -16.17 8.03 3.44
C LEU A 358 -16.58 8.54 2.05
N PRO A 359 -17.88 8.75 1.79
CA PRO A 359 -18.43 9.00 0.44
C PRO A 359 -17.80 10.23 -0.25
N ASP A 360 -17.44 11.26 0.51
CA ASP A 360 -16.86 12.52 -0.01
C ASP A 360 -15.44 12.36 -0.57
N LEU A 361 -14.77 11.25 -0.28
CA LEU A 361 -13.42 10.96 -0.76
C LEU A 361 -13.40 9.98 -1.93
N MET A 362 -14.54 9.43 -2.34
CA MET A 362 -14.57 8.24 -3.18
C MET A 362 -15.23 8.51 -4.53
N ILE A 363 -14.57 8.03 -5.58
CA ILE A 363 -15.16 7.85 -6.90
C ILE A 363 -15.07 6.36 -7.23
N PHE A 364 -16.13 5.80 -7.80
CA PHE A 364 -16.17 4.42 -8.25
C PHE A 364 -16.31 4.37 -9.76
N ILE A 365 -15.54 3.49 -10.38
CA ILE A 365 -15.76 3.06 -11.76
C ILE A 365 -16.19 1.60 -11.70
N TYR A 366 -17.29 1.24 -12.32
CA TYR A 366 -17.79 -0.13 -12.33
C TYR A 366 -18.07 -0.62 -13.74
N ALA A 367 -18.02 -1.94 -13.91
CA ALA A 367 -18.30 -2.62 -15.18
C ALA A 367 -19.55 -3.50 -15.03
N ARG A 368 -20.43 -3.47 -16.03
CA ARG A 368 -21.59 -4.36 -16.14
C ARG A 368 -21.52 -5.19 -17.43
N GLY A 369 -21.96 -6.44 -17.35
CA GLY A 369 -22.13 -7.30 -18.52
C GLY A 369 -23.36 -6.91 -19.34
N ALA A 370 -23.52 -7.53 -20.51
CA ALA A 370 -24.67 -7.32 -21.38
C ALA A 370 -26.02 -7.69 -20.72
N ASN A 371 -26.00 -8.60 -19.73
CA ASN A 371 -27.16 -8.97 -18.91
C ASN A 371 -27.44 -7.98 -17.76
N GLY A 372 -26.67 -6.89 -17.67
CA GLY A 372 -26.76 -5.92 -16.59
C GLY A 372 -26.04 -6.32 -15.31
N ALA A 373 -25.51 -7.53 -15.14
CA ALA A 373 -24.87 -7.94 -13.89
C ALA A 373 -23.55 -7.18 -13.65
N ALA A 374 -23.27 -6.80 -12.41
CA ALA A 374 -21.99 -6.21 -12.02
C ALA A 374 -20.84 -7.22 -12.21
N LEU A 375 -19.78 -6.79 -12.88
CA LEU A 375 -18.60 -7.62 -13.19
C LEU A 375 -17.36 -7.23 -12.39
N GLY A 376 -17.32 -6.02 -11.83
CA GLY A 376 -16.14 -5.49 -11.16
C GLY A 376 -16.27 -4.00 -10.88
N PHE A 377 -15.43 -3.49 -9.99
CA PHE A 377 -15.26 -2.06 -9.79
C PHE A 377 -13.85 -1.69 -9.33
N ALA A 378 -13.51 -0.44 -9.60
CA ALA A 378 -12.35 0.28 -9.10
C ALA A 378 -12.82 1.40 -8.19
N ALA A 379 -12.30 1.43 -6.97
CA ALA A 379 -12.49 2.52 -6.03
C ALA A 379 -11.28 3.46 -6.07
N LEU A 380 -11.56 4.73 -6.30
CA LEU A 380 -10.60 5.82 -6.39
C LEU A 380 -10.79 6.71 -5.17
N ARG A 381 -9.88 6.58 -4.20
CA ARG A 381 -9.87 7.45 -3.01
C ARG A 381 -9.01 8.67 -3.25
N ARG A 382 -9.57 9.85 -3.05
CA ARG A 382 -8.86 11.14 -3.14
C ARG A 382 -7.80 11.25 -2.04
N ILE A 383 -6.59 11.67 -2.42
CA ILE A 383 -5.41 11.81 -1.55
C ILE A 383 -4.58 13.05 -1.94
N CYS A 384 -3.58 13.37 -1.11
CA CYS A 384 -2.57 14.39 -1.37
C CYS A 384 -3.19 15.76 -1.72
N ASP A 385 -4.13 16.24 -0.91
CA ASP A 385 -4.81 17.52 -1.12
C ASP A 385 -5.49 17.60 -2.50
N SER A 386 -6.23 16.55 -2.84
CA SER A 386 -6.96 16.40 -4.11
C SER A 386 -6.10 16.38 -5.38
N ARG A 387 -4.78 16.24 -5.26
CA ARG A 387 -3.86 16.18 -6.43
C ARG A 387 -3.57 14.76 -6.92
N ALA A 388 -4.04 13.73 -6.20
CA ALA A 388 -3.82 12.34 -6.55
C ALA A 388 -4.99 11.45 -6.10
N TYR A 389 -5.07 10.25 -6.66
CA TYR A 389 -6.01 9.22 -6.25
C TYR A 389 -5.32 7.89 -5.97
N HIS A 390 -5.83 7.16 -4.99
CA HIS A 390 -5.43 5.79 -4.68
C HIS A 390 -6.43 4.80 -5.28
N LEU A 391 -5.95 3.87 -6.10
CA LEU A 391 -6.75 2.82 -6.72
C LEU A 391 -6.76 1.56 -5.85
N ASP A 392 -7.66 1.50 -4.88
CA ASP A 392 -7.87 0.31 -4.05
C ASP A 392 -9.23 0.37 -3.32
N PRO A 393 -10.08 -0.67 -3.40
CA PRO A 393 -9.92 -1.90 -4.20
C PRO A 393 -10.13 -1.69 -5.70
N CYS A 394 -9.42 -2.48 -6.52
CA CYS A 394 -9.71 -2.70 -7.93
C CYS A 394 -9.95 -4.20 -8.16
N VAL A 395 -11.22 -4.59 -8.22
CA VAL A 395 -11.66 -5.98 -8.15
C VAL A 395 -12.56 -6.36 -9.32
N ALA A 396 -12.44 -7.61 -9.72
CA ALA A 396 -13.28 -8.24 -10.72
C ALA A 396 -13.96 -9.44 -10.07
N ALA A 397 -15.25 -9.62 -10.34
CA ALA A 397 -16.01 -10.72 -9.79
C ALA A 397 -15.47 -12.07 -10.29
N PRO A 398 -15.60 -13.16 -9.52
CA PRO A 398 -15.19 -14.51 -9.93
C PRO A 398 -15.77 -14.96 -11.28
N TRP A 399 -17.00 -14.53 -11.59
CA TRP A 399 -17.72 -14.83 -12.84
C TRP A 399 -17.36 -13.91 -14.01
N SER A 400 -16.53 -12.89 -13.78
CA SER A 400 -16.23 -11.89 -14.79
C SER A 400 -15.27 -12.43 -15.88
N PRO A 401 -15.40 -11.95 -17.13
CA PRO A 401 -14.41 -12.23 -18.16
C PRO A 401 -13.02 -11.75 -17.75
N LYS A 402 -11.98 -12.44 -18.22
CA LYS A 402 -10.59 -12.02 -17.99
C LYS A 402 -10.38 -10.60 -18.52
N GLY A 403 -9.69 -9.77 -17.73
CA GLY A 403 -9.31 -8.41 -18.11
C GLY A 403 -10.21 -7.31 -17.56
N VAL A 404 -11.29 -7.62 -16.85
CA VAL A 404 -12.16 -6.58 -16.26
C VAL A 404 -11.40 -5.65 -15.31
N SER A 405 -10.50 -6.16 -14.47
CA SER A 405 -9.65 -5.29 -13.64
C SER A 405 -8.66 -4.44 -14.46
N GLU A 406 -8.17 -4.96 -15.59
CA GLU A 406 -7.31 -4.21 -16.51
C GLU A 406 -8.08 -3.11 -17.23
N LEU A 407 -9.33 -3.37 -17.62
CA LEU A 407 -10.26 -2.40 -18.15
C LEU A 407 -10.59 -1.30 -17.13
N LEU A 408 -10.88 -1.66 -15.88
CA LEU A 408 -11.18 -0.71 -14.81
C LEU A 408 -9.98 0.19 -14.49
N THR A 409 -8.77 -0.38 -14.43
CA THR A 409 -7.53 0.39 -14.23
C THR A 409 -7.27 1.34 -15.41
N TYR A 410 -7.44 0.86 -16.64
CA TYR A 410 -7.31 1.68 -17.85
C TYR A 410 -8.31 2.84 -17.84
N THR A 411 -9.57 2.56 -17.52
CA THR A 411 -10.66 3.55 -17.42
C THR A 411 -10.39 4.57 -16.30
N SER A 412 -9.81 4.13 -15.17
CA SER A 412 -9.39 5.00 -14.07
C SER A 412 -8.36 6.03 -14.50
N MET A 413 -7.36 5.62 -15.30
CA MET A 413 -6.41 6.57 -15.86
C MET A 413 -7.09 7.56 -16.81
N ILE A 414 -8.02 7.12 -17.66
CA ILE A 414 -8.74 8.03 -18.58
C ILE A 414 -9.54 9.06 -17.80
N LEU A 415 -10.27 8.63 -16.77
CA LEU A 415 -11.03 9.54 -15.92
C LEU A 415 -10.12 10.62 -15.32
N LEU A 416 -9.00 10.21 -14.73
CA LEU A 416 -8.07 11.15 -14.11
C LEU A 416 -7.36 12.06 -15.12
N ASN A 417 -7.09 11.57 -16.32
CA ASN A 417 -6.61 12.40 -17.43
C ASN A 417 -7.63 13.51 -17.76
N GLN A 418 -8.92 13.18 -17.87
CA GLN A 418 -9.99 14.17 -18.10
C GLN A 418 -10.11 15.19 -16.95
N MET A 419 -9.82 14.76 -15.72
CA MET A 419 -9.76 15.64 -14.54
C MET A 419 -8.43 16.41 -14.41
N ASN A 420 -7.48 16.23 -15.33
CA ASN A 420 -6.13 16.80 -15.29
C ASN A 420 -5.36 16.44 -14.00
N ILE A 421 -5.54 15.20 -13.53
CA ILE A 421 -4.83 14.62 -12.38
C ILE A 421 -3.72 13.70 -12.88
N PHE A 422 -2.48 14.02 -12.50
CA PHE A 422 -1.26 13.38 -13.00
C PHE A 422 -0.78 12.19 -12.16
N SER A 423 -1.52 11.79 -11.13
CA SER A 423 -1.08 10.78 -10.16
C SER A 423 -2.21 9.83 -9.77
N LEU A 424 -2.03 8.55 -10.15
CA LEU A 424 -2.88 7.43 -9.75
C LEU A 424 -2.02 6.35 -9.09
N SER A 425 -2.17 6.20 -7.78
CA SER A 425 -1.34 5.27 -7.02
C SER A 425 -1.97 3.89 -6.91
N PHE A 426 -1.16 2.85 -7.12
CA PHE A 426 -1.47 1.45 -6.81
C PHE A 426 -1.17 1.06 -5.35
N GLY A 427 -0.73 2.03 -4.54
CA GLY A 427 -0.22 1.80 -3.21
C GLY A 427 1.19 1.22 -3.22
N TYR A 428 1.54 0.52 -2.13
CA TYR A 428 2.92 0.09 -1.91
C TYR A 428 3.27 -1.24 -2.57
N GLU A 429 4.46 -1.25 -3.15
CA GLU A 429 5.21 -2.42 -3.54
C GLU A 429 6.33 -2.65 -2.52
N PRO A 430 6.33 -3.79 -1.81
CA PRO A 430 7.42 -4.08 -0.88
C PRO A 430 8.74 -4.30 -1.64
N LEU A 431 9.82 -3.74 -1.12
CA LEU A 431 11.15 -3.88 -1.72
C LEU A 431 11.66 -5.30 -1.50
N GLN A 432 12.40 -5.87 -2.46
CA GLN A 432 13.04 -7.19 -2.28
C GLN A 432 14.14 -7.16 -1.21
N SER A 433 14.88 -6.05 -1.17
CA SER A 433 15.86 -5.71 -0.15
C SER A 433 15.43 -4.40 0.50
N LEU A 434 15.42 -4.34 1.84
CA LEU A 434 15.15 -3.09 2.55
C LEU A 434 16.01 -1.95 2.01
N GLY A 435 15.43 -0.76 1.93
CA GLY A 435 16.14 0.43 1.49
C GLY A 435 16.98 1.04 2.62
N GLU A 436 16.88 2.36 2.77
CA GLU A 436 17.53 3.10 3.84
C GLU A 436 17.09 2.59 5.23
N MET A 437 18.05 2.45 6.14
CA MET A 437 17.80 2.21 7.56
C MET A 437 18.52 3.26 8.40
N MET A 438 17.83 3.76 9.42
CA MET A 438 18.33 4.77 10.35
C MET A 438 18.19 4.28 11.78
N GLY A 439 19.14 4.66 12.65
CA GLY A 439 19.05 4.41 14.09
C GLY A 439 19.12 2.92 14.45
N ILE A 440 19.82 2.13 13.64
CA ILE A 440 20.04 0.70 13.83
C ILE A 440 21.56 0.43 13.85
N PRO A 441 22.10 -0.25 14.87
CA PRO A 441 23.50 -0.68 14.86
C PRO A 441 23.81 -1.62 13.69
N SER A 442 24.98 -1.49 13.06
CA SER A 442 25.34 -2.22 11.83
C SER A 442 25.28 -3.75 11.95
N GLY A 443 25.51 -4.31 13.15
CA GLY A 443 25.36 -5.75 13.39
C GLY A 443 23.90 -6.22 13.31
N ILE A 444 22.97 -5.43 13.86
CA ILE A 444 21.54 -5.71 13.83
C ILE A 444 20.99 -5.49 12.42
N GLU A 445 21.50 -4.50 11.70
CA GLU A 445 21.12 -4.20 10.32
C GLU A 445 21.23 -5.44 9.41
N LYS A 446 22.37 -6.15 9.47
CA LYS A 446 22.61 -7.37 8.68
C LYS A 446 21.58 -8.46 8.99
N VAL A 447 21.24 -8.63 10.26
CA VAL A 447 20.22 -9.61 10.70
C VAL A 447 18.84 -9.24 10.16
N ILE A 448 18.44 -7.97 10.27
CA ILE A 448 17.16 -7.49 9.77
C ILE A 448 17.06 -7.69 8.26
N ARG A 449 18.10 -7.33 7.49
CA ARG A 449 18.13 -7.56 6.02
C ARG A 449 18.00 -9.04 5.68
N HIS A 450 18.68 -9.92 6.43
CA HIS A 450 18.60 -11.36 6.22
C HIS A 450 17.18 -11.91 6.48
N VAL A 451 16.57 -11.55 7.61
CA VAL A 451 15.20 -11.97 7.97
C VAL A 451 14.19 -11.43 6.95
N HIS A 452 14.34 -10.18 6.51
CA HIS A 452 13.50 -9.59 5.48
C HIS A 452 13.59 -10.38 4.18
N HIS A 453 14.81 -10.63 3.68
CA HIS A 453 15.02 -11.37 2.44
C HIS A 453 14.41 -12.78 2.50
N TYR A 454 14.60 -13.48 3.62
CA TYR A 454 14.00 -14.78 3.86
C TYR A 454 12.47 -14.74 3.85
N THR A 455 11.87 -13.74 4.49
CA THR A 455 10.42 -13.56 4.57
C THR A 455 9.83 -13.20 3.21
N PHE A 456 10.44 -12.24 2.50
CA PHE A 456 9.97 -11.75 1.21
C PHE A 456 9.84 -12.86 0.17
N ARG A 457 10.82 -13.77 0.10
CA ARG A 457 10.80 -14.94 -0.81
C ARG A 457 9.62 -15.89 -0.58
N ARG A 458 8.99 -15.83 0.59
CA ARG A 458 7.88 -16.70 1.00
C ARG A 458 6.52 -16.02 0.88
N LEU A 459 6.48 -14.71 0.62
CA LEU A 459 5.25 -13.99 0.41
C LEU A 459 4.79 -14.15 -1.05
N PRO A 460 3.49 -14.37 -1.31
CA PRO A 460 2.95 -14.52 -2.67
C PRO A 460 2.82 -13.16 -3.39
N LEU A 461 3.92 -12.40 -3.51
CA LEU A 461 3.93 -11.04 -4.04
C LEU A 461 4.25 -10.96 -5.55
N ALA A 462 4.81 -12.03 -6.13
CA ALA A 462 5.30 -12.03 -7.52
C ALA A 462 4.22 -11.61 -8.55
N GLY A 463 2.96 -12.01 -8.34
CA GLY A 463 1.87 -11.67 -9.24
C GLY A 463 1.43 -10.19 -9.17
N LYS A 464 1.54 -9.53 -8.00
CA LYS A 464 1.09 -8.14 -7.82
C LYS A 464 2.00 -7.17 -8.55
N LYS A 465 3.33 -7.31 -8.37
CA LYS A 465 4.33 -6.53 -9.09
C LYS A 465 4.17 -6.67 -10.60
N ALA A 466 4.15 -7.91 -11.09
CA ALA A 466 4.00 -8.19 -12.52
C ALA A 466 2.69 -7.64 -13.10
N TYR A 467 1.62 -7.56 -12.30
CA TYR A 467 0.37 -6.92 -12.71
C TYR A 467 0.52 -5.39 -12.83
N HIS A 468 1.08 -4.71 -11.83
CA HIS A 468 1.28 -3.25 -11.87
C HIS A 468 2.22 -2.83 -13.00
N ASP A 469 3.32 -3.55 -13.22
CA ASP A 469 4.34 -3.22 -14.22
C ASP A 469 3.78 -3.26 -15.67
N LYS A 470 2.68 -4.00 -15.92
CA LYS A 470 1.97 -3.96 -17.21
C LYS A 470 1.47 -2.57 -17.58
N PHE A 471 1.14 -1.76 -16.57
CA PHE A 471 0.58 -0.42 -16.73
C PHE A 471 1.64 0.68 -16.84
N ARG A 472 2.93 0.32 -16.82
CA ARG A 472 4.06 1.26 -16.92
C ARG A 472 3.97 2.39 -15.90
N PRO A 473 4.15 2.09 -14.60
CA PRO A 473 4.25 3.11 -13.57
C PRO A 473 5.36 4.13 -13.87
N ASP A 474 5.13 5.36 -13.45
CA ASP A 474 6.01 6.50 -13.61
C ASP A 474 7.05 6.54 -12.50
N GLU A 475 8.27 6.08 -12.81
CA GLU A 475 9.39 6.02 -11.86
C GLU A 475 9.77 7.41 -11.31
N ARG A 476 9.43 8.50 -12.01
CA ARG A 476 9.67 9.88 -11.54
C ARG A 476 8.85 10.23 -10.29
N GLN A 477 7.79 9.47 -10.04
CA GLN A 477 6.86 9.67 -8.92
C GLN A 477 6.99 8.58 -7.84
N ASP A 478 7.97 7.68 -7.95
CA ASP A 478 8.20 6.66 -6.91
C ASP A 478 8.59 7.36 -5.59
N ALA A 479 7.85 7.07 -4.52
CA ALA A 479 8.09 7.59 -3.18
C ALA A 479 8.42 6.44 -2.22
N GLY A 480 9.42 6.61 -1.36
CA GLY A 480 9.74 5.61 -0.36
C GLY A 480 8.64 5.47 0.69
N VAL A 481 8.59 4.31 1.34
CA VAL A 481 7.72 4.10 2.51
C VAL A 481 8.46 3.38 3.63
N TRP A 482 8.28 3.89 4.85
CA TRP A 482 9.07 3.49 6.01
C TRP A 482 8.24 2.91 7.16
N LEU A 483 8.86 1.99 7.89
CA LEU A 483 8.50 1.64 9.27
C LEU A 483 9.33 2.53 10.19
N VAL A 484 8.69 3.23 11.13
CA VAL A 484 9.36 4.10 12.11
C VAL A 484 9.05 3.65 13.53
N PHE A 485 10.08 3.58 14.36
CA PHE A 485 10.03 3.14 15.74
C PHE A 485 10.49 4.29 16.67
N PRO A 486 9.55 5.11 17.17
CA PRO A 486 9.86 6.21 18.09
C PRO A 486 10.54 5.80 19.41
N GLY A 487 10.51 4.51 19.76
CA GLY A 487 11.12 3.96 20.98
C GLY A 487 12.56 3.45 20.80
N GLY A 488 13.17 3.62 19.63
CA GLY A 488 14.47 3.06 19.27
C GLY A 488 14.35 1.73 18.53
N VAL A 489 15.38 0.89 18.63
CA VAL A 489 15.47 -0.40 17.91
C VAL A 489 14.23 -1.26 18.17
N PRO A 490 13.59 -1.85 17.14
CA PRO A 490 12.37 -2.61 17.29
C PRO A 490 12.53 -3.81 18.22
N GLY A 491 11.75 -3.84 19.30
CA GLY A 491 11.63 -5.00 20.17
C GLY A 491 10.74 -6.09 19.56
N LEU A 492 10.80 -7.31 20.11
CA LEU A 492 10.03 -8.46 19.61
C LEU A 492 8.53 -8.16 19.49
N ARG A 493 7.93 -7.48 20.49
CA ARG A 493 6.50 -7.14 20.45
C ARG A 493 6.12 -6.30 19.24
N GLN A 494 6.96 -5.33 18.85
CA GLN A 494 6.72 -4.48 17.70
C GLN A 494 6.85 -5.29 16.40
N VAL A 495 7.85 -6.17 16.30
CA VAL A 495 8.02 -7.07 15.14
C VAL A 495 6.81 -8.00 14.99
N PHE A 496 6.36 -8.63 16.08
CA PHE A 496 5.18 -9.49 16.08
C PHE A 496 3.90 -8.71 15.72
N ALA A 497 3.75 -7.49 16.23
CA ALA A 497 2.60 -6.64 15.93
C ALA A 497 2.55 -6.25 14.44
N VAL A 498 3.68 -5.80 13.88
CA VAL A 498 3.82 -5.46 12.45
C VAL A 498 3.52 -6.67 11.57
N ALA A 499 4.10 -7.83 11.89
CA ALA A 499 3.87 -9.04 11.11
C ALA A 499 2.43 -9.56 11.21
N HIS A 500 1.77 -9.40 12.36
CA HIS A 500 0.35 -9.74 12.50
C HIS A 500 -0.54 -8.82 11.65
N VAL A 501 -0.34 -7.50 11.72
CA VAL A 501 -1.08 -6.54 10.88
C VAL A 501 -0.81 -6.76 9.39
N ALA A 502 0.41 -7.16 9.03
CA ALA A 502 0.76 -7.53 7.66
C ALA A 502 0.27 -8.94 7.25
N HIS A 503 -0.40 -9.69 8.13
CA HIS A 503 -0.83 -11.08 7.95
C HIS A 503 0.32 -12.02 7.52
N ILE A 504 1.53 -11.76 8.00
CA ILE A 504 2.72 -12.58 7.77
C ILE A 504 2.77 -13.69 8.83
N SER A 505 2.84 -14.94 8.38
CA SER A 505 2.90 -16.11 9.29
C SER A 505 4.28 -16.28 9.93
N ILE A 506 4.41 -15.89 11.21
CA ILE A 506 5.69 -15.90 11.95
C ILE A 506 6.06 -17.30 12.47
N ARG A 507 5.12 -18.23 12.58
CA ARG A 507 5.41 -19.63 13.00
C ARG A 507 6.40 -20.35 12.06
N LYS A 508 6.52 -19.93 10.80
CA LYS A 508 7.53 -20.42 9.84
C LYS A 508 8.86 -19.64 9.86
N LEU A 509 8.97 -18.64 10.74
CA LEU A 509 10.14 -17.79 10.93
C LEU A 509 11.03 -18.26 12.09
N ALA A 510 10.42 -18.85 13.12
CA ALA A 510 11.12 -19.28 14.35
C ALA A 510 11.80 -20.67 14.23
N TRP A 511 11.38 -21.49 13.26
CA TRP A 511 12.04 -22.76 12.93
C TRP A 511 12.28 -22.82 11.41
N PRO A 512 13.53 -22.75 10.93
CA PRO A 512 13.85 -23.34 9.65
C PRO A 512 13.46 -24.81 9.76
N GLU A 513 12.68 -25.35 8.82
CA GLU A 513 12.48 -26.80 8.72
C GLU A 513 13.86 -27.45 8.73
N GLY A 514 14.18 -28.06 9.87
CA GLY A 514 15.44 -28.72 10.10
C GLY A 514 15.59 -29.84 9.08
N ARG A 515 16.80 -29.95 8.54
CA ARG A 515 17.36 -31.10 7.85
C ARG A 515 16.54 -32.36 8.14
N LYS A 516 15.87 -32.92 7.12
CA LYS A 516 15.44 -34.32 7.15
C LYS A 516 16.68 -35.14 7.50
N GLY A 517 16.75 -35.59 8.76
CA GLY A 517 17.68 -36.61 9.17
C GLY A 517 17.40 -37.83 8.30
N LYS A 518 18.40 -38.28 7.55
CA LYS A 518 18.41 -39.61 6.98
C LYS A 518 18.25 -40.58 8.16
N THR A 519 17.04 -41.08 8.38
CA THR A 519 16.86 -42.29 9.16
C THR A 519 17.59 -43.40 8.40
N ARG A 520 18.68 -43.87 9.02
CA ARG A 520 19.34 -45.13 8.71
C ARG A 520 18.37 -46.25 9.09
N ASP A 521 17.47 -46.60 8.19
CA ASP A 521 16.86 -47.93 8.17
C ASP A 521 17.42 -48.67 6.97
N GLY A 522 18.54 -49.34 7.22
CA GLY A 522 19.35 -50.00 6.22
C GLY A 522 20.51 -50.71 6.90
N ALA A 523 20.17 -51.61 7.83
CA ALA A 523 20.96 -52.76 8.26
C ALA A 523 20.43 -53.25 9.61
N ARG A 524 19.55 -54.26 9.59
CA ARG A 524 19.63 -55.42 10.49
C ARG A 524 18.56 -56.45 10.14
N LYS A 525 19.05 -57.68 9.99
CA LYS A 525 18.37 -58.98 10.01
C LYS A 525 17.78 -59.50 8.71
N CYS A 526 18.69 -60.03 7.87
CA CYS A 526 18.53 -61.40 7.40
C CYS A 526 18.63 -62.39 8.59
N VAL A 527 18.04 -63.57 8.39
CA VAL A 527 18.10 -64.82 9.20
C VAL A 527 16.85 -65.09 10.06
N ALA A 528 16.06 -66.05 9.55
CA ALA A 528 15.13 -67.01 10.18
C ALA A 528 13.84 -67.08 9.33
N GLU A 529 13.87 -67.69 8.14
CA GLU A 529 13.76 -69.14 7.86
C GLU A 529 12.44 -69.79 8.33
N LYS A 530 11.66 -70.24 7.33
CA LYS A 530 10.69 -71.35 7.27
C LYS A 530 9.60 -71.46 8.37
N MET A 531 8.35 -71.32 7.95
CA MET A 531 7.36 -72.43 7.92
C MET A 531 6.02 -71.93 7.35
N GLU A 532 5.68 -72.40 6.15
CA GLU A 532 4.30 -72.75 5.75
C GLU A 532 3.81 -73.96 6.58
N PRO A 533 2.53 -74.39 6.57
CA PRO A 533 1.45 -74.18 5.58
C PRO A 533 0.11 -73.75 6.26
N SER A 534 -1.07 -73.55 5.65
CA SER A 534 -1.72 -73.94 4.39
C SER A 534 -2.71 -72.86 3.97
#